data_AF-A0A7V9FDW2-F1
#
_entry.id   AF-A0A7V9FDW2-F1
#
_cell.length_a   1.000
_cell.length_b   1.000
_cell.length_c   1.000
_cell.angle_alpha   90.00
_cell.angle_beta   90.00
_cell.angle_gamma   90.00
#
_symmetry.space_group_name_H-M   'P 1'
#
loop_
_entity.id
_entity.type
_entity.pdbx_description
1 polymer ?
#
loop_
_entity_poly.entity_id
_entity_poly.type
_entity_poly.pdbx_seq_one_letter_code
_entity_poly.pdbx_strand_id
1 'polypeptide(L)'
;MISGRYRSRAVTTLLGLILLLAGLTMSVIAPRVQAQTENETVYIVDISGTIDLGLAPYLSRVLDEASDANAAAVILEINTPGGRLDAALQMRSALLGADIRTIAFVNREAFSAGALIAIAAEDVYMVPGGVMGAATPITGAGETADEKTVSAVRSTFRATAEQRGRDPQVAEAMVDPVVAIDGLIEEGRLLTLTTTEAEEWGYTDGVVANRQALLEELGLEDAIIEETSPGLAEDVVRFLTSPVLASLLFSAGFLLILADVFTGGIGALAGVGAVMLGVFFWGHFLAGLAGWEGVALVIVGVLLIGVEVFVIPGFGIPGILGAASLLGGFYLSVQGREIVTEDDVNRALGTVAAGFVLIVAGALAILFLLPKATRFRGLVLDAQVNVPTTIPERRNRGIRRLFSAPEQPLPANPPSRPPISEQPSSGSARVRNLAREDERPSLVGLRGAALSDLRPGGVATIQGQRIDVVTEGDYIAAGEPIEVTLDERYRRVVRRVASSD
;
A
#
# COMPACT_ATOMS: atom_id res chain seq x y z
N MET A 1 -15.88 98.10 -35.33
CA MET A 1 -15.90 96.62 -35.38
C MET A 1 -14.54 96.05 -35.82
N ILE A 2 -13.43 96.29 -35.09
CA ILE A 2 -12.08 95.81 -35.50
C ILE A 2 -11.38 94.97 -34.40
N SER A 3 -11.99 94.74 -33.23
CA SER A 3 -11.32 94.03 -32.12
C SER A 3 -11.55 92.51 -32.06
N GLY A 4 -12.42 91.93 -32.91
CA GLY A 4 -12.78 90.50 -32.84
C GLY A 4 -11.84 89.54 -33.59
N ARG A 5 -11.24 89.99 -34.71
CA ARG A 5 -10.45 89.11 -35.60
C ARG A 5 -9.01 88.85 -35.15
N TYR A 6 -8.43 89.73 -34.33
CA TYR A 6 -7.06 89.55 -33.82
C TYR A 6 -6.98 88.55 -32.65
N ARG A 7 -8.01 88.48 -31.81
CA ARG A 7 -8.08 87.53 -30.70
C ARG A 7 -8.17 86.08 -31.16
N SER A 8 -8.93 85.78 -32.23
CA SER A 8 -9.07 84.39 -32.70
C SER A 8 -7.77 83.85 -33.30
N ARG A 9 -7.02 84.67 -34.05
CA ARG A 9 -5.74 84.28 -34.64
C ARG A 9 -4.68 84.00 -33.58
N ALA A 10 -4.59 84.83 -32.54
CA ALA A 10 -3.66 84.65 -31.44
C ALA A 10 -3.94 83.37 -30.62
N VAL A 11 -5.22 83.02 -30.43
CA VAL A 11 -5.61 81.78 -29.73
C VAL A 11 -5.28 80.56 -30.58
N THR A 12 -5.51 80.59 -31.90
CA THR A 12 -5.16 79.47 -32.78
C THR A 12 -3.66 79.25 -32.90
N THR A 13 -2.84 80.32 -32.93
CA THR A 13 -1.38 80.17 -32.94
C THR A 13 -0.83 79.71 -31.59
N LEU A 14 -1.41 80.16 -30.47
CA LEU A 14 -1.02 79.68 -29.13
C LEU A 14 -1.39 78.20 -28.94
N LEU A 15 -2.58 77.77 -29.38
CA LEU A 15 -3.00 76.38 -29.32
C LEU A 15 -2.15 75.49 -30.23
N GLY A 16 -1.81 75.97 -31.43
CA GLY A 16 -0.88 75.30 -32.32
C GLY A 16 0.52 75.15 -31.70
N LEU A 17 1.03 76.18 -31.04
CA LEU A 17 2.33 76.14 -30.36
C LEU A 17 2.32 75.17 -29.16
N ILE A 18 1.23 75.14 -28.39
CA ILE A 18 1.04 74.20 -27.26
C ILE A 18 0.97 72.76 -27.76
N LEU A 19 0.24 72.50 -28.86
CA LEU A 19 0.17 71.18 -29.47
C LEU A 19 1.51 70.73 -30.05
N LEU A 20 2.28 71.66 -30.62
CA LEU A 20 3.61 71.37 -31.16
C LEU A 20 4.64 71.14 -30.04
N LEU A 21 4.55 71.90 -28.93
CA LEU A 21 5.34 71.64 -27.72
C LEU A 21 4.96 70.30 -27.07
N ALA A 22 3.67 70.00 -26.98
CA ALA A 22 3.16 68.73 -26.43
C ALA A 22 3.61 67.52 -27.28
N GLY A 23 3.60 67.67 -28.62
CA GLY A 23 4.13 66.67 -29.55
C GLY A 23 5.63 66.50 -29.42
N LEU A 24 6.39 67.59 -29.22
CA LEU A 24 7.84 67.53 -29.03
C LEU A 24 8.21 66.89 -27.67
N THR A 25 7.42 67.13 -26.62
CA THR A 25 7.62 66.48 -25.31
C THR A 25 7.26 64.99 -25.34
N MET A 26 6.26 64.58 -26.13
CA MET A 26 5.91 63.16 -26.29
C MET A 26 6.98 62.37 -27.04
N SER A 27 7.78 63.01 -27.90
CA SER A 27 8.88 62.33 -28.62
C SER A 27 10.12 62.08 -27.76
N VAL A 28 10.23 62.71 -26.58
CA VAL A 28 11.36 62.52 -25.63
C VAL A 28 11.03 61.46 -24.56
N ILE A 29 9.76 61.08 -24.42
CA ILE A 29 9.28 60.03 -23.50
C ILE A 29 8.82 58.80 -24.29
N ALA A 30 9.47 58.50 -25.43
CA ALA A 30 9.46 57.13 -25.89
C ALA A 30 10.23 56.32 -24.83
N PRO A 31 9.66 55.26 -24.23
CA PRO A 31 10.46 54.36 -23.42
C PRO A 31 11.61 53.90 -24.31
N ARG A 32 12.84 54.28 -23.94
CA ARG A 32 14.01 53.58 -24.45
C ARG A 32 13.82 52.17 -23.91
N VAL A 33 13.33 51.27 -24.77
CA VAL A 33 13.49 49.85 -24.57
C VAL A 33 14.99 49.63 -24.66
N GLN A 34 15.69 49.86 -23.55
CA GLN A 34 16.89 49.13 -23.25
C GLN A 34 16.43 47.69 -23.38
N ALA A 35 16.93 46.96 -24.38
CA ALA A 35 16.89 45.52 -24.35
C ALA A 35 17.53 45.15 -23.01
N GLN A 36 16.70 44.83 -22.00
CA GLN A 36 17.18 43.96 -20.95
C GLN A 36 17.53 42.70 -21.71
N THR A 37 18.80 42.35 -21.73
CA THR A 37 19.18 40.97 -21.95
C THR A 37 18.32 40.19 -20.95
N GLU A 38 17.24 39.56 -21.43
CA GLU A 38 16.59 38.52 -20.65
C GLU A 38 17.68 37.47 -20.53
N ASN A 39 18.38 37.47 -19.40
CA ASN A 39 19.36 36.44 -19.14
C ASN A 39 18.60 35.12 -19.20
N GLU A 40 19.02 34.26 -20.13
CA GLU A 40 18.42 32.95 -20.32
C GLU A 40 18.51 32.16 -19.01
N THR A 41 17.46 31.43 -18.65
CA THR A 41 17.49 30.57 -17.46
C THR A 41 17.98 29.18 -17.86
N VAL A 42 18.87 28.59 -17.06
CA VAL A 42 19.34 27.21 -17.23
C VAL A 42 19.09 26.44 -15.95
N TYR A 43 18.38 25.33 -16.08
CA TYR A 43 18.12 24.45 -14.95
C TYR A 43 19.23 23.41 -14.84
N ILE A 44 19.70 23.17 -13.62
CA ILE A 44 20.68 22.14 -13.34
C ILE A 44 20.04 21.05 -12.49
N VAL A 45 20.10 19.82 -12.99
CA VAL A 45 19.59 18.61 -12.35
C VAL A 45 20.77 17.73 -11.96
N ASP A 46 21.00 17.57 -10.66
CA ASP A 46 22.00 16.63 -10.15
C ASP A 46 21.48 15.18 -10.23
N ILE A 47 22.15 14.34 -11.02
CA ILE A 47 21.94 12.89 -11.12
C ILE A 47 23.19 12.20 -10.56
N SER A 48 23.31 12.25 -9.24
CA SER A 48 24.44 11.67 -8.50
C SER A 48 24.03 10.43 -7.68
N GLY A 49 24.92 9.43 -7.64
CA GLY A 49 24.71 8.21 -6.86
C GLY A 49 23.73 7.24 -7.49
N THR A 50 23.09 6.38 -6.70
CA THR A 50 22.22 5.30 -7.21
C THR A 50 20.93 5.85 -7.82
N ILE A 51 20.57 5.39 -9.02
CA ILE A 51 19.27 5.70 -9.64
C ILE A 51 18.13 4.98 -8.92
N ASP A 52 17.16 5.74 -8.40
CA ASP A 52 16.00 5.24 -7.66
C ASP A 52 14.66 5.83 -8.16
N LEU A 53 13.55 5.37 -7.58
CA LEU A 53 12.19 5.77 -7.98
C LEU A 53 11.80 7.22 -7.60
N GLY A 54 12.64 7.93 -6.83
CA GLY A 54 12.45 9.35 -6.54
C GLY A 54 13.06 10.25 -7.62
N LEU A 55 14.14 9.81 -8.28
CA LEU A 55 14.82 10.61 -9.31
C LEU A 55 14.02 10.72 -10.62
N ALA A 56 13.22 9.71 -10.97
CA ALA A 56 12.37 9.76 -12.16
C ALA A 56 11.28 10.86 -12.09
N PRO A 57 10.41 10.92 -11.04
CA PRO A 57 9.44 12.01 -10.91
C PRO A 57 10.11 13.36 -10.65
N TYR A 58 11.28 13.39 -10.00
CA TYR A 58 12.09 14.59 -9.85
C TYR A 58 12.48 15.18 -11.21
N LEU A 59 13.09 14.37 -12.08
CA LEU A 59 13.50 14.80 -13.41
C LEU A 59 12.29 15.26 -14.24
N SER A 60 11.20 14.49 -14.26
CA SER A 60 9.98 14.89 -14.98
C SER A 60 9.47 16.25 -14.54
N ARG A 61 9.41 16.49 -13.23
CA ARG A 61 8.99 17.79 -12.68
C ARG A 61 9.90 18.92 -13.12
N VAL A 62 11.23 18.73 -13.07
CA VAL A 62 12.17 19.79 -13.47
C VAL A 62 12.09 20.08 -14.97
N LEU A 63 11.91 19.06 -15.82
CA LEU A 63 11.69 19.24 -17.25
C LEU A 63 10.43 20.06 -17.53
N ASP A 64 9.32 19.74 -16.83
CA ASP A 64 8.06 20.48 -16.95
C ASP A 64 8.21 21.93 -16.45
N GLU A 65 8.82 22.13 -15.28
CA GLU A 65 9.07 23.46 -14.70
C GLU A 65 9.95 24.33 -15.60
N ALA A 66 11.01 23.75 -16.16
CA ALA A 66 11.93 24.45 -17.06
C ALA A 66 11.26 24.81 -18.40
N SER A 67 10.43 23.90 -18.94
CA SER A 67 9.62 24.16 -20.13
C SER A 67 8.60 25.28 -19.89
N ASP A 68 7.85 25.22 -18.79
CA ASP A 68 6.87 26.25 -18.40
C ASP A 68 7.54 27.61 -18.16
N ALA A 69 8.77 27.61 -17.66
CA ALA A 69 9.59 28.82 -17.45
C ALA A 69 10.24 29.34 -18.75
N ASN A 70 10.10 28.66 -19.89
CA ASN A 70 10.81 28.94 -21.14
C ASN A 70 12.33 29.05 -20.94
N ALA A 71 12.89 28.17 -20.11
CA ALA A 71 14.34 28.08 -19.92
C ALA A 71 15.05 27.69 -21.22
N ALA A 72 16.31 28.10 -21.35
CA ALA A 72 17.11 27.81 -22.55
C ALA A 72 17.52 26.33 -22.62
N ALA A 73 17.82 25.71 -21.47
CA ALA A 73 18.18 24.30 -21.40
C ALA A 73 18.04 23.72 -19.99
N VAL A 74 18.02 22.39 -19.92
CA VAL A 74 18.20 21.60 -18.70
C VAL A 74 19.51 20.82 -18.80
N ILE A 75 20.45 21.09 -17.91
CA ILE A 75 21.72 20.36 -17.79
C ILE A 75 21.58 19.28 -16.72
N LEU A 76 21.78 18.03 -17.13
CA LEU A 76 21.81 16.86 -16.27
C LEU A 76 23.25 16.59 -15.87
N GLU A 77 23.64 16.87 -14.63
CA GLU A 77 24.96 16.51 -14.13
C GLU A 77 24.98 15.06 -13.70
N ILE A 78 25.60 14.20 -14.50
CA ILE A 78 25.58 12.76 -14.32
C ILE A 78 26.86 12.27 -13.66
N ASN A 79 26.69 11.63 -12.51
CA ASN A 79 27.74 10.92 -11.78
C ASN A 79 27.11 9.73 -11.04
N THR A 80 26.89 8.63 -11.77
CA THR A 80 26.14 7.48 -11.29
C THR A 80 26.77 6.15 -11.69
N PRO A 81 26.82 5.16 -10.76
CA PRO A 81 27.12 3.77 -11.08
C PRO A 81 25.93 3.03 -11.69
N GLY A 82 24.76 3.68 -11.81
CA GLY A 82 23.50 3.10 -12.23
C GLY A 82 22.52 2.88 -11.08
N GLY A 83 21.54 2.01 -11.29
CA GLY A 83 20.50 1.75 -10.30
C GLY A 83 19.33 0.98 -10.90
N ARG A 84 18.11 1.34 -10.53
CA ARG A 84 16.93 0.60 -10.99
C ARG A 84 16.67 0.82 -12.48
N LEU A 85 16.37 -0.28 -13.18
CA LEU A 85 16.06 -0.25 -14.61
C LEU A 85 14.74 0.48 -14.90
N ASP A 86 13.70 0.27 -14.09
CA ASP A 86 12.41 0.96 -14.25
C ASP A 86 12.51 2.48 -14.11
N ALA A 87 13.28 2.98 -13.13
CA ALA A 87 13.54 4.41 -12.99
C ALA A 87 14.31 4.96 -14.20
N ALA A 88 15.32 4.22 -14.70
CA ALA A 88 16.10 4.64 -15.86
C ALA A 88 15.25 4.74 -17.14
N LEU A 89 14.35 3.79 -17.36
CA LEU A 89 13.43 3.76 -18.49
C LEU A 89 12.37 4.88 -18.41
N GLN A 90 11.87 5.20 -17.22
CA GLN A 90 11.01 6.37 -17.00
C GLN A 90 11.76 7.68 -17.30
N MET A 91 12.98 7.85 -16.78
CA MET A 91 13.82 9.03 -17.02
C MET A 91 14.14 9.19 -18.51
N ARG A 92 14.52 8.09 -19.18
CA ARG A 92 14.68 8.05 -20.64
C ARG A 92 13.43 8.55 -21.36
N SER A 93 12.26 8.04 -20.98
CA SER A 93 11.00 8.42 -21.63
C SER A 93 10.67 9.89 -21.42
N ALA A 94 10.94 10.44 -20.23
CA ALA A 94 10.79 11.86 -19.94
C ALA A 94 11.73 12.72 -20.80
N LEU A 95 13.01 12.32 -20.94
CA LEU A 95 13.99 13.05 -21.77
C LEU A 95 13.64 13.03 -23.26
N LEU A 96 13.20 11.89 -23.78
CA LEU A 96 12.81 11.76 -25.19
C LEU A 96 11.51 12.50 -25.54
N GLY A 97 10.68 12.77 -24.53
CA GLY A 97 9.43 13.52 -24.66
C GLY A 97 9.51 14.97 -24.18
N ALA A 98 10.68 15.46 -23.78
CA ALA A 98 10.85 16.81 -23.28
C ALA A 98 10.68 17.85 -24.40
N ASP A 99 9.95 18.92 -24.10
CA ASP A 99 9.77 20.09 -25.00
C ASP A 99 10.88 21.15 -24.83
N ILE A 100 11.93 20.84 -24.05
CA ILE A 100 13.07 21.70 -23.76
C ILE A 100 14.38 20.98 -24.07
N ARG A 101 15.40 21.73 -24.51
CA ARG A 101 16.73 21.20 -24.80
C ARG A 101 17.34 20.55 -23.55
N THR A 102 17.72 19.28 -23.67
CA THR A 102 18.32 18.50 -22.58
C THR A 102 19.79 18.17 -22.86
N ILE A 103 20.67 18.43 -21.89
CA ILE A 103 22.12 18.27 -22.04
C ILE A 103 22.65 17.36 -20.92
N ALA A 104 23.14 16.18 -21.28
CA ALA A 104 23.82 15.29 -20.34
C ALA A 104 25.27 15.73 -20.15
N PHE A 105 25.62 16.19 -18.96
CA PHE A 105 26.98 16.50 -18.56
C PHE A 105 27.56 15.38 -17.70
N VAL A 106 28.36 14.49 -18.30
CA VAL A 106 29.04 13.39 -17.60
C VAL A 106 30.26 13.94 -16.86
N ASN A 107 30.06 14.25 -15.58
CA ASN A 107 31.07 14.86 -14.72
C ASN A 107 32.08 13.83 -14.16
N ARG A 108 31.74 12.54 -14.16
CA ARG A 108 32.69 11.48 -13.81
C ARG A 108 32.33 10.15 -14.45
N GLU A 109 31.17 9.63 -14.13
CA GLU A 109 30.73 8.32 -14.59
C GLU A 109 29.24 8.31 -14.92
N ALA A 110 28.91 7.71 -16.06
CA ALA A 110 27.55 7.42 -16.49
C ALA A 110 27.45 5.92 -16.81
N PHE A 111 27.48 5.09 -15.76
CA PHE A 111 27.40 3.64 -15.91
C PHE A 111 25.97 3.14 -15.89
N SER A 112 25.72 2.02 -16.57
CA SER A 112 24.44 1.32 -16.52
C SER A 112 23.25 2.23 -16.83
N ALA A 113 22.31 2.42 -15.90
CA ALA A 113 21.20 3.37 -16.06
C ALA A 113 21.67 4.78 -16.46
N GLY A 114 22.82 5.24 -15.95
CA GLY A 114 23.40 6.53 -16.31
C GLY A 114 23.76 6.65 -17.78
N ALA A 115 24.26 5.58 -18.40
CA ALA A 115 24.56 5.56 -19.83
C ALA A 115 23.29 5.75 -20.67
N LEU A 116 22.20 5.07 -20.29
CA LEU A 116 20.90 5.20 -20.96
C LEU A 116 20.35 6.63 -20.84
N ILE A 117 20.43 7.22 -19.64
CA ILE A 117 19.97 8.58 -19.36
C ILE A 117 20.80 9.59 -20.17
N ALA A 118 22.13 9.42 -20.21
CA ALA A 118 23.01 10.28 -21.00
C ALA A 118 22.69 10.20 -22.50
N ILE A 119 22.57 8.98 -23.05
CA ILE A 119 22.23 8.77 -24.47
C ILE A 119 20.83 9.31 -24.78
N ALA A 120 19.91 9.36 -23.81
CA ALA A 120 18.55 9.86 -24.02
C ALA A 120 18.47 11.39 -24.04
N ALA A 121 19.48 12.14 -23.57
CA ALA A 121 19.54 13.59 -23.71
C ALA A 121 19.77 13.99 -25.19
N GLU A 122 19.52 15.25 -25.53
CA GLU A 122 19.81 15.76 -26.88
C GLU A 122 21.32 15.86 -27.10
N ASP A 123 22.00 16.56 -26.19
CA ASP A 123 23.45 16.74 -26.24
C ASP A 123 24.13 15.98 -25.09
N VAL A 124 25.34 15.50 -25.34
CA VAL A 124 26.19 14.84 -24.35
C VAL A 124 27.53 15.57 -24.30
N TYR A 125 27.94 16.00 -23.12
CA TYR A 125 29.26 16.57 -22.87
C TYR A 125 29.93 15.79 -21.75
N MET A 126 31.24 15.55 -21.88
CA MET A 126 31.99 14.80 -20.89
C MET A 126 33.17 15.61 -20.37
N VAL A 127 33.54 15.40 -19.10
CA VAL A 127 34.82 15.92 -18.57
C VAL A 127 35.98 15.02 -18.95
N PRO A 128 37.22 15.54 -19.13
CA PRO A 128 38.39 14.69 -19.35
C PRO A 128 38.54 13.59 -18.29
N GLY A 129 38.63 12.34 -18.73
CA GLY A 129 38.70 11.17 -17.85
C GLY A 129 37.33 10.65 -17.37
N GLY A 130 36.23 11.26 -17.82
CA GLY A 130 34.89 10.73 -17.68
C GLY A 130 34.68 9.44 -18.47
N VAL A 131 33.73 8.62 -18.01
CA VAL A 131 33.42 7.31 -18.59
C VAL A 131 31.92 7.07 -18.71
N MET A 132 31.50 6.36 -19.76
CA MET A 132 30.09 5.96 -19.96
C MET A 132 29.96 4.56 -20.56
N GLY A 133 28.88 3.85 -20.25
CA GLY A 133 28.62 2.49 -20.76
C GLY A 133 28.46 1.48 -19.63
N ALA A 134 29.03 0.27 -19.78
CA ALA A 134 28.91 -0.82 -18.79
C ALA A 134 27.47 -1.04 -18.30
N ALA A 135 26.57 -1.32 -19.23
CA ALA A 135 25.12 -1.31 -19.04
C ALA A 135 24.44 -2.66 -19.17
N THR A 136 25.18 -3.76 -19.04
CA THR A 136 24.56 -5.08 -18.89
C THR A 136 23.66 -5.10 -17.65
N PRO A 137 22.36 -5.44 -17.79
CA PRO A 137 21.48 -5.58 -16.63
C PRO A 137 21.96 -6.75 -15.77
N ILE A 138 22.14 -6.50 -14.48
CA ILE A 138 22.52 -7.51 -13.48
C ILE A 138 21.39 -7.71 -12.48
N THR A 139 21.36 -8.91 -11.90
CA THR A 139 20.44 -9.24 -10.82
C THR A 139 20.92 -8.66 -9.49
N GLY A 140 20.07 -8.69 -8.47
CA GLY A 140 20.41 -8.31 -7.09
C GLY A 140 21.49 -9.19 -6.47
N ALA A 141 21.75 -10.37 -7.06
CA ALA A 141 22.86 -11.25 -6.70
C ALA A 141 24.19 -10.88 -7.38
N GLY A 142 24.18 -9.91 -8.31
CA GLY A 142 25.35 -9.49 -9.08
C GLY A 142 25.64 -10.36 -10.31
N GLU A 143 24.70 -11.22 -10.71
CA GLU A 143 24.81 -12.06 -11.91
C GLU A 143 24.17 -11.37 -13.11
N THR A 144 24.56 -11.70 -14.34
CA THR A 144 23.90 -11.17 -15.54
C THR A 144 22.43 -11.60 -15.56
N ALA A 145 21.53 -10.67 -15.92
CA ALA A 145 20.12 -10.98 -16.09
C ALA A 145 19.88 -12.00 -17.22
N ASP A 146 18.68 -12.56 -17.27
CA ASP A 146 18.30 -13.52 -18.31
C ASP A 146 18.37 -12.89 -19.72
N GLU A 147 18.58 -13.72 -20.75
CA GLU A 147 18.73 -13.26 -22.13
C GLU A 147 17.54 -12.42 -22.61
N LYS A 148 16.31 -12.68 -22.13
CA LYS A 148 15.16 -11.86 -22.53
C LYS A 148 15.29 -10.45 -21.96
N THR A 149 15.72 -10.29 -20.71
CA THR A 149 16.01 -8.98 -20.12
C THR A 149 17.17 -8.28 -20.83
N VAL A 150 18.30 -8.97 -21.04
CA VAL A 150 19.46 -8.41 -21.75
C VAL A 150 19.09 -7.95 -23.16
N SER A 151 18.39 -8.79 -23.92
CA SER A 151 17.93 -8.47 -25.28
C SER A 151 16.96 -7.27 -25.33
N ALA A 152 16.09 -7.14 -24.32
CA ALA A 152 15.18 -6.00 -24.20
C ALA A 152 15.92 -4.69 -23.87
N VAL A 153 16.88 -4.73 -22.94
CA VAL A 153 17.70 -3.56 -22.60
C VAL A 153 18.60 -3.18 -23.78
N ARG A 154 19.22 -4.14 -24.46
CA ARG A 154 20.03 -3.93 -25.68
C ARG A 154 19.22 -3.22 -26.77
N SER A 155 18.00 -3.71 -27.02
CA SER A 155 17.08 -3.08 -27.98
C SER A 155 16.64 -1.68 -27.54
N THR A 156 16.53 -1.44 -26.23
CA THR A 156 16.21 -0.11 -25.70
C THR A 156 17.36 0.87 -25.93
N PHE A 157 18.60 0.47 -25.65
CA PHE A 157 19.80 1.26 -25.91
C PHE A 157 19.93 1.59 -27.41
N ARG A 158 19.78 0.59 -28.28
CA ARG A 158 19.73 0.76 -29.74
C ARG A 158 18.70 1.81 -30.16
N ALA A 159 17.44 1.63 -29.75
CA ALA A 159 16.36 2.53 -30.15
C ALA A 159 16.57 3.97 -29.62
N THR A 160 17.20 4.12 -28.45
CA THR A 160 17.53 5.45 -27.89
C THR A 160 18.61 6.13 -28.72
N ALA A 161 19.67 5.41 -29.07
CA ALA A 161 20.73 5.92 -29.93
C ALA A 161 20.21 6.28 -31.33
N GLU A 162 19.38 5.43 -31.94
CA GLU A 162 18.72 5.72 -33.23
C GLU A 162 17.91 7.02 -33.17
N GLN A 163 17.14 7.23 -32.09
CA GLN A 163 16.33 8.42 -31.91
C GLN A 163 17.16 9.71 -31.73
N ARG A 164 18.35 9.59 -31.13
CA ARG A 164 19.29 10.72 -30.94
C ARG A 164 20.36 10.81 -32.03
N GLY A 165 20.27 10.00 -33.09
CA GLY A 165 21.19 10.05 -34.23
C GLY A 165 22.61 9.56 -33.91
N ARG A 166 22.78 8.71 -32.88
CA ARG A 166 24.06 8.07 -32.51
C ARG A 166 24.12 6.65 -33.06
N ASP A 167 25.32 6.11 -33.26
CA ASP A 167 25.50 4.77 -33.83
C ASP A 167 24.88 3.69 -32.92
N PRO A 168 23.77 3.04 -33.33
CA PRO A 168 23.10 2.06 -32.48
C PRO A 168 24.00 0.91 -32.01
N GLN A 169 24.98 0.48 -32.79
CA GLN A 169 25.82 -0.67 -32.44
C GLN A 169 26.68 -0.37 -31.21
N VAL A 170 27.18 0.86 -31.08
CA VAL A 170 27.98 1.28 -29.92
C VAL A 170 27.12 1.24 -28.65
N ALA A 171 25.86 1.68 -28.71
CA ALA A 171 24.93 1.57 -27.59
C ALA A 171 24.58 0.11 -27.26
N GLU A 172 24.46 -0.78 -28.26
CA GLU A 172 24.24 -2.21 -28.01
C GLU A 172 25.46 -2.86 -27.34
N ALA A 173 26.68 -2.51 -27.74
CA ALA A 173 27.93 -2.99 -27.15
C ALA A 173 28.13 -2.55 -25.70
N MET A 174 27.51 -1.43 -25.28
CA MET A 174 27.46 -1.05 -23.87
C MET A 174 26.62 -2.03 -23.03
N VAL A 175 25.68 -2.76 -23.62
CA VAL A 175 24.76 -3.65 -22.89
C VAL A 175 25.18 -5.11 -22.99
N ASP A 176 25.59 -5.56 -24.17
CA ASP A 176 25.83 -6.97 -24.44
C ASP A 176 27.26 -7.22 -24.95
N PRO A 177 28.08 -7.98 -24.20
CA PRO A 177 29.42 -8.35 -24.61
C PRO A 177 29.52 -9.13 -25.93
N VAL A 178 28.44 -9.71 -26.44
CA VAL A 178 28.44 -10.39 -27.75
C VAL A 178 28.59 -9.40 -28.91
N VAL A 179 28.26 -8.13 -28.71
CA VAL A 179 28.38 -7.11 -29.76
C VAL A 179 29.81 -6.62 -29.83
N ALA A 180 30.51 -7.04 -30.88
CA ALA A 180 31.86 -6.57 -31.21
C ALA A 180 31.84 -5.47 -32.28
N ILE A 181 32.74 -4.51 -32.16
CA ILE A 181 32.90 -3.41 -33.11
C ILE A 181 34.38 -3.29 -33.43
N ASP A 182 34.72 -3.51 -34.70
CA ASP A 182 36.10 -3.44 -35.18
C ASP A 182 36.74 -2.09 -34.85
N GLY A 183 37.86 -2.12 -34.13
CA GLY A 183 38.59 -0.93 -33.70
C GLY A 183 38.12 -0.31 -32.39
N LEU A 184 37.03 -0.80 -31.78
CA LEU A 184 36.52 -0.31 -30.49
C LEU A 184 36.47 -1.38 -29.41
N ILE A 185 35.82 -2.52 -29.67
CA ILE A 185 35.62 -3.55 -28.65
C ILE A 185 35.60 -4.95 -29.26
N GLU A 186 36.34 -5.87 -28.61
CA GLU A 186 36.38 -7.29 -28.95
C GLU A 186 35.16 -8.02 -28.41
N GLU A 187 34.72 -9.07 -29.11
CA GLU A 187 33.66 -9.97 -28.64
C GLU A 187 34.00 -10.56 -27.26
N GLY A 188 33.01 -10.62 -26.38
CA GLY A 188 33.12 -11.10 -25.01
C GLY A 188 33.56 -10.04 -23.99
N ARG A 189 33.71 -8.78 -24.39
CA ARG A 189 33.99 -7.66 -23.48
C ARG A 189 32.86 -6.65 -23.48
N LEU A 190 32.59 -6.07 -22.31
CA LEU A 190 31.59 -5.04 -22.14
C LEU A 190 32.17 -3.66 -22.49
N LEU A 191 31.51 -2.91 -23.37
CA LEU A 191 31.99 -1.60 -23.76
C LEU A 191 31.79 -0.56 -22.65
N THR A 192 32.86 0.16 -22.35
CA THR A 192 32.87 1.39 -21.56
C THR A 192 33.70 2.40 -22.32
N LEU A 193 33.07 3.47 -22.80
CA LEU A 193 33.74 4.53 -23.50
C LEU A 193 34.45 5.45 -22.50
N THR A 194 35.73 5.68 -22.74
CA THR A 194 36.44 6.87 -22.25
C THR A 194 35.98 8.10 -23.04
N THR A 195 36.29 9.30 -22.54
CA THR A 195 35.98 10.54 -23.28
C THR A 195 36.54 10.58 -24.69
N THR A 196 37.75 10.05 -24.93
CA THR A 196 38.36 10.07 -26.25
C THR A 196 37.67 9.11 -27.21
N GLU A 197 37.30 7.91 -26.73
CA GLU A 197 36.52 6.96 -27.54
C GLU A 197 35.11 7.50 -27.78
N ALA A 198 34.48 8.15 -26.80
CA ALA A 198 33.18 8.78 -26.98
C ALA A 198 33.21 9.89 -28.04
N GLU A 199 34.28 10.68 -28.10
CA GLU A 199 34.47 11.73 -29.13
C GLU A 199 34.70 11.10 -30.51
N GLU A 200 35.56 10.08 -30.61
CA GLU A 200 35.85 9.38 -31.86
C GLU A 200 34.61 8.68 -32.45
N TRP A 201 33.75 8.13 -31.59
CA TRP A 201 32.58 7.34 -31.99
C TRP A 201 31.25 8.10 -31.95
N GLY A 202 31.26 9.42 -31.72
CA GLY A 202 30.06 10.27 -31.80
C GLY A 202 29.08 10.12 -30.62
N TYR A 203 29.60 9.73 -29.46
CA TYR A 203 28.87 9.56 -28.20
C TYR A 203 29.03 10.73 -27.22
N THR A 204 29.82 11.74 -27.60
CA THR A 204 29.86 13.05 -26.95
C THR A 204 29.92 14.12 -28.03
N ASP A 205 29.25 15.24 -27.79
CA ASP A 205 29.21 16.41 -28.67
C ASP A 205 30.32 17.42 -28.31
N GLY A 206 30.95 17.25 -27.15
CA GLY A 206 32.19 17.94 -26.78
C GLY A 206 32.82 17.46 -25.49
N VAL A 207 34.07 17.86 -25.25
CA VAL A 207 34.80 17.58 -24.02
C VAL A 207 35.13 18.90 -23.33
N VAL A 208 34.63 19.09 -22.11
CA VAL A 208 34.73 20.36 -21.36
C VAL A 208 35.24 20.11 -19.95
N ALA A 209 36.08 21.00 -19.43
CA ALA A 209 36.80 20.74 -18.17
C ALA A 209 35.89 20.71 -16.93
N ASN A 210 34.78 21.45 -16.96
CA ASN A 210 33.83 21.61 -15.85
C ASN A 210 32.55 22.29 -16.37
N ARG A 211 31.56 22.45 -15.48
CA ARG A 211 30.30 23.13 -15.74
C ARG A 211 30.46 24.54 -16.33
N GLN A 212 31.41 25.34 -15.84
CA GLN A 212 31.61 26.70 -16.35
C GLN A 212 32.06 26.67 -17.82
N ALA A 213 33.00 25.79 -18.16
CA ALA A 213 33.43 25.58 -19.54
C ALA A 213 32.30 25.04 -20.44
N LEU A 214 31.39 24.23 -19.88
CA LEU A 214 30.19 23.79 -20.60
C LEU A 214 29.27 24.97 -20.93
N LEU A 215 28.99 25.85 -19.96
CA LEU A 215 28.15 27.02 -20.17
C LEU A 215 28.75 27.95 -21.22
N GLU A 216 30.06 28.19 -21.18
CA GLU A 216 30.78 28.98 -22.20
C GLU A 216 30.68 28.33 -23.60
N GLU A 217 30.88 27.02 -23.71
CA GLU A 217 30.75 26.28 -24.98
C GLU A 217 29.34 26.39 -25.59
N LEU A 218 28.33 26.45 -24.73
CA LEU A 218 26.92 26.56 -25.12
C LEU A 218 26.47 28.02 -25.36
N GLY A 219 27.32 29.01 -25.09
CA GLY A 219 26.96 30.43 -25.13
C GLY A 219 25.99 30.87 -24.02
N LEU A 220 25.99 30.13 -22.90
CA LEU A 220 25.11 30.31 -21.73
C LEU A 220 25.89 30.84 -20.50
N GLU A 221 27.04 31.49 -20.69
CA GLU A 221 27.89 31.98 -19.59
C GLU A 221 27.22 33.04 -18.69
N ASP A 222 26.30 33.84 -19.25
CA ASP A 222 25.56 34.89 -18.55
C ASP A 222 24.16 34.42 -18.09
N ALA A 223 23.84 33.13 -18.25
CA ALA A 223 22.55 32.56 -17.91
C ALA A 223 22.29 32.59 -16.38
N ILE A 224 21.03 32.72 -16.00
CA ILE A 224 20.58 32.54 -14.62
C ILE A 224 20.53 31.04 -14.35
N ILE A 225 21.39 30.57 -13.46
CA ILE A 225 21.45 29.15 -13.08
C ILE A 225 20.43 28.89 -11.98
N GLU A 226 19.47 28.02 -12.26
CA GLU A 226 18.52 27.48 -11.28
C GLU A 226 18.97 26.07 -10.88
N GLU A 227 19.61 25.96 -9.71
CA GLU A 227 19.98 24.66 -9.15
C GLU A 227 18.76 23.99 -8.52
N THR A 228 18.40 22.84 -9.06
CA THR A 228 17.30 22.04 -8.52
C THR A 228 17.81 20.93 -7.62
N SER A 229 16.99 20.56 -6.64
CA SER A 229 17.23 19.38 -5.80
C SER A 229 15.93 18.61 -5.63
N PRO A 230 16.00 17.29 -5.36
CA PRO A 230 14.83 16.53 -4.97
C PRO A 230 14.13 17.18 -3.77
N GLY A 231 12.82 17.37 -3.88
CA GLY A 231 12.01 17.98 -2.84
C GLY A 231 11.40 16.95 -1.89
N LEU A 232 10.53 17.45 -1.01
CA LEU A 232 9.77 16.60 -0.09
C LEU A 232 8.86 15.61 -0.83
N ALA A 233 8.38 15.95 -2.02
CA ALA A 233 7.48 15.09 -2.77
C ALA A 233 8.19 13.80 -3.20
N GLU A 234 9.41 13.90 -3.70
CA GLU A 234 10.19 12.77 -4.21
C GLU A 234 10.75 11.91 -3.08
N ASP A 235 11.12 12.53 -1.95
CA ASP A 235 11.44 11.80 -0.74
C ASP A 235 10.23 11.02 -0.20
N VAL A 236 9.03 11.61 -0.26
CA VAL A 236 7.79 10.92 0.09
C VAL A 236 7.53 9.77 -0.86
N VAL A 237 7.72 9.94 -2.18
CA VAL A 237 7.59 8.85 -3.15
C VAL A 237 8.55 7.70 -2.79
N ARG A 238 9.85 8.00 -2.62
CA ARG A 238 10.87 7.02 -2.23
C ARG A 238 10.50 6.28 -0.94
N PHE A 239 9.97 6.99 0.05
CA PHE A 239 9.54 6.41 1.32
C PHE A 239 8.32 5.50 1.15
N LEU A 240 7.28 5.98 0.46
CA LEU A 240 6.01 5.26 0.22
C LEU A 240 6.17 4.01 -0.65
N THR A 241 7.14 4.01 -1.57
CA THR A 241 7.46 2.85 -2.42
C THR A 241 8.48 1.90 -1.79
N SER A 242 8.92 2.14 -0.56
CA SER A 242 9.83 1.21 0.11
C SER A 242 9.12 -0.12 0.43
N PRO A 243 9.75 -1.29 0.21
CA PRO A 243 9.10 -2.60 0.39
C PRO A 243 8.49 -2.83 1.78
N VAL A 244 9.17 -2.34 2.82
CA VAL A 244 8.71 -2.48 4.21
C VAL A 244 7.46 -1.64 4.43
N LEU A 245 7.48 -0.37 4.01
CA LEU A 245 6.36 0.52 4.21
C LEU A 245 5.16 0.13 3.35
N ALA A 246 5.39 -0.29 2.11
CA ALA A 246 4.37 -0.85 1.22
C ALA A 246 3.59 -1.99 1.89
N SER A 247 4.32 -2.96 2.47
CA SER A 247 3.75 -4.08 3.23
C SER A 247 2.94 -3.61 4.44
N LEU A 248 3.46 -2.64 5.20
CA LEU A 248 2.82 -2.10 6.39
C LEU A 248 1.55 -1.30 6.07
N LEU A 249 1.60 -0.36 5.12
CA LEU A 249 0.45 0.44 4.72
C LEU A 249 -0.66 -0.44 4.18
N PHE A 250 -0.33 -1.37 3.29
CA PHE A 250 -1.32 -2.25 2.69
C PHE A 250 -1.97 -3.16 3.73
N SER A 251 -1.15 -3.82 4.56
CA SER A 251 -1.65 -4.71 5.62
C SER A 251 -2.46 -3.97 6.68
N ALA A 252 -1.94 -2.87 7.23
CA ALA A 252 -2.63 -2.08 8.24
C ALA A 252 -3.91 -1.44 7.70
N GLY A 253 -3.87 -0.92 6.46
CA GLY A 253 -5.04 -0.36 5.79
C GLY A 253 -6.16 -1.40 5.63
N PHE A 254 -5.82 -2.60 5.15
CA PHE A 254 -6.77 -3.70 5.03
C PHE A 254 -7.27 -4.19 6.41
N LEU A 255 -6.39 -4.33 7.40
CA LEU A 255 -6.75 -4.77 8.74
C LEU A 255 -7.69 -3.82 9.45
N LEU A 256 -7.53 -2.50 9.26
CA LEU A 256 -8.44 -1.50 9.82
C LEU A 256 -9.84 -1.59 9.20
N ILE A 257 -9.93 -1.81 7.88
CA ILE A 257 -11.20 -2.06 7.20
C ILE A 257 -11.83 -3.35 7.74
N LEU A 258 -11.05 -4.42 7.87
CA LEU A 258 -11.53 -5.71 8.38
C LEU A 258 -12.00 -5.61 9.84
N ALA A 259 -11.27 -4.89 10.69
CA ALA A 259 -11.62 -4.68 12.09
C ALA A 259 -12.95 -3.95 12.24
N ASP A 260 -13.19 -2.89 11.45
CA ASP A 260 -14.44 -2.13 11.48
C ASP A 260 -15.63 -3.03 11.13
N VAL A 261 -15.50 -3.80 10.03
CA VAL A 261 -16.50 -4.77 9.57
C VAL A 261 -16.83 -5.80 10.65
N PHE A 262 -15.84 -6.35 11.34
CA PHE A 262 -16.04 -7.32 12.43
C PHE A 262 -16.66 -6.72 13.69
N THR A 263 -16.46 -5.43 13.93
CA THR A 263 -17.15 -4.72 15.02
C THR A 263 -18.58 -4.29 14.67
N GLY A 264 -19.06 -4.63 13.47
CA GLY A 264 -20.40 -4.27 12.99
C GLY A 264 -20.53 -2.80 12.59
N GLY A 265 -19.41 -2.13 12.31
CA GLY A 265 -19.35 -0.72 11.92
C GLY A 265 -19.09 -0.52 10.43
N ILE A 266 -19.63 0.56 9.89
CA ILE A 266 -19.05 1.31 8.76
C ILE A 266 -18.64 2.65 9.38
N GLY A 267 -17.46 2.67 10.00
CA GLY A 267 -17.03 3.71 10.93
C GLY A 267 -15.73 4.40 10.53
N ALA A 268 -15.10 5.02 11.52
CA ALA A 268 -13.87 5.78 11.35
C ALA A 268 -12.66 4.89 11.01
N LEU A 269 -12.66 3.61 11.41
CA LEU A 269 -11.53 2.70 11.19
C LEU A 269 -11.42 2.32 9.70
N ALA A 270 -12.53 1.98 9.05
CA ALA A 270 -12.57 1.73 7.62
C ALA A 270 -12.16 2.98 6.82
N GLY A 271 -12.54 4.17 7.27
CA GLY A 271 -12.10 5.44 6.68
C GLY A 271 -10.59 5.63 6.74
N VAL A 272 -9.98 5.42 7.91
CA VAL A 272 -8.51 5.48 8.07
C VAL A 272 -7.83 4.40 7.22
N GLY A 273 -8.35 3.18 7.21
CA GLY A 273 -7.81 2.10 6.41
C GLY A 273 -7.86 2.38 4.90
N ALA A 274 -8.97 2.97 4.42
CA ALA A 274 -9.11 3.41 3.03
C ALA A 274 -8.12 4.54 2.69
N VAL A 275 -7.86 5.49 3.61
CA VAL A 275 -6.82 6.50 3.42
C VAL A 275 -5.44 5.88 3.36
N MET A 276 -5.11 4.90 4.21
CA MET A 276 -3.81 4.21 4.17
C MET A 276 -3.60 3.45 2.85
N LEU A 277 -4.62 2.74 2.37
CA LEU A 277 -4.59 2.12 1.05
C LEU A 277 -4.48 3.16 -0.05
N GLY A 278 -5.22 4.27 0.06
CA GLY A 278 -5.15 5.39 -0.88
C GLY A 278 -3.75 5.99 -0.98
N VAL A 279 -3.09 6.24 0.16
CA VAL A 279 -1.69 6.72 0.22
C VAL A 279 -0.73 5.70 -0.38
N PHE A 280 -0.94 4.40 -0.11
CA PHE A 280 -0.16 3.34 -0.73
C PHE A 280 -0.25 3.39 -2.26
N PHE A 281 -1.46 3.36 -2.82
CA PHE A 281 -1.65 3.39 -4.28
C PHE A 281 -1.18 4.71 -4.89
N TRP A 282 -1.42 5.84 -4.21
CA TRP A 282 -0.99 7.16 -4.65
C TRP A 282 0.54 7.23 -4.81
N GLY A 283 1.30 6.80 -3.80
CA GLY A 283 2.76 6.79 -3.88
C GLY A 283 3.30 5.90 -5.01
N HIS A 284 2.69 4.74 -5.22
CA HIS A 284 3.09 3.83 -6.31
C HIS A 284 2.65 4.32 -7.69
N PHE A 285 1.56 5.09 -7.78
CA PHE A 285 1.14 5.74 -9.02
C PHE A 285 2.11 6.87 -9.40
N LEU A 286 2.52 7.70 -8.44
CA LEU A 286 3.51 8.76 -8.66
C LEU A 286 4.88 8.22 -9.08
N ALA A 287 5.27 7.04 -8.59
CA ALA A 287 6.49 6.36 -9.00
C ALA A 287 6.38 5.61 -10.35
N GLY A 288 5.23 5.69 -11.03
CA GLY A 288 4.99 4.96 -12.28
C GLY A 288 4.87 3.43 -12.12
N LEU A 289 4.80 2.91 -10.89
CA LEU A 289 4.73 1.47 -10.61
C LEU A 289 3.32 0.90 -10.74
N ALA A 290 2.31 1.65 -10.27
CA ALA A 290 0.93 1.18 -10.20
C ALA A 290 0.05 1.80 -11.30
N GLY A 291 -0.86 0.99 -11.84
CA GLY A 291 -1.96 1.44 -12.70
C GLY A 291 -3.33 1.23 -12.07
N TRP A 292 -4.37 1.66 -12.78
CA TRP A 292 -5.77 1.52 -12.33
C TRP A 292 -6.22 0.06 -12.17
N GLU A 293 -5.58 -0.88 -12.86
CA GLU A 293 -5.83 -2.31 -12.76
C GLU A 293 -5.59 -2.85 -11.34
N GLY A 294 -4.52 -2.41 -10.67
CA GLY A 294 -4.21 -2.86 -9.30
C GLY A 294 -5.26 -2.36 -8.31
N VAL A 295 -5.63 -1.08 -8.42
CA VAL A 295 -6.68 -0.46 -7.61
C VAL A 295 -8.02 -1.14 -7.82
N ALA A 296 -8.42 -1.33 -9.09
CA ALA A 296 -9.68 -1.97 -9.45
C ALA A 296 -9.75 -3.41 -8.91
N LEU A 297 -8.66 -4.16 -9.02
CA LEU A 297 -8.60 -5.54 -8.56
C LEU A 297 -8.67 -5.64 -7.02
N VAL A 298 -8.07 -4.69 -6.29
CA VAL A 298 -8.23 -4.61 -4.83
C VAL A 298 -9.65 -4.23 -4.43
N ILE A 299 -10.29 -3.28 -5.13
CA ILE A 299 -11.69 -2.92 -4.88
C ILE A 299 -12.60 -4.13 -5.11
N VAL A 300 -12.43 -4.84 -6.23
CA VAL A 300 -13.14 -6.10 -6.50
C VAL A 300 -12.88 -7.11 -5.40
N GLY A 301 -11.64 -7.23 -4.94
CA GLY A 301 -11.26 -8.10 -3.82
C GLY A 301 -12.03 -7.80 -2.54
N VAL A 302 -12.05 -6.53 -2.12
CA VAL A 302 -12.79 -6.07 -0.93
C VAL A 302 -14.30 -6.30 -1.08
N LEU A 303 -14.87 -6.03 -2.26
CA LEU A 303 -16.29 -6.25 -2.53
C LEU A 303 -16.67 -7.74 -2.47
N LEU A 304 -15.86 -8.62 -3.05
CA LEU A 304 -16.08 -10.07 -3.01
C LEU A 304 -16.00 -10.63 -1.59
N ILE A 305 -15.05 -10.13 -0.78
CA ILE A 305 -14.96 -10.45 0.64
C ILE A 305 -16.22 -9.95 1.37
N GLY A 306 -16.69 -8.73 1.06
CA GLY A 306 -17.93 -8.20 1.61
C GLY A 306 -19.16 -9.06 1.26
N VAL A 307 -19.27 -9.54 0.02
CA VAL A 307 -20.35 -10.44 -0.41
C VAL A 307 -20.34 -11.74 0.39
N GLU A 308 -19.17 -12.36 0.60
CA GLU A 308 -19.04 -13.54 1.44
C GLU A 308 -19.52 -13.25 2.87
N VAL A 309 -19.05 -12.15 3.46
CA VAL A 309 -19.35 -11.82 4.87
C VAL A 309 -20.83 -11.48 5.09
N PHE A 310 -21.45 -10.73 4.18
CA PHE A 310 -22.80 -10.17 4.39
C PHE A 310 -23.92 -10.89 3.65
N VAL A 311 -23.65 -11.51 2.50
CA VAL A 311 -24.68 -12.09 1.62
C VAL A 311 -24.68 -13.62 1.68
N ILE A 312 -23.50 -14.24 1.68
CA ILE A 312 -23.36 -15.70 1.65
C ILE A 312 -22.49 -16.16 2.83
N PRO A 313 -23.00 -16.11 4.07
CA PRO A 313 -22.21 -16.45 5.25
C PRO A 313 -21.65 -17.89 5.15
N GLY A 314 -20.33 -18.02 5.08
CA GLY A 314 -19.63 -19.28 4.86
C GLY A 314 -18.14 -19.05 4.55
N PHE A 315 -17.43 -20.12 4.17
CA PHE A 315 -16.15 -20.02 3.48
C PHE A 315 -16.34 -20.57 2.07
N GLY A 316 -16.63 -19.67 1.14
CA GLY A 316 -16.99 -19.97 -0.24
C GLY A 316 -16.00 -19.43 -1.26
N ILE A 317 -16.39 -19.61 -2.52
CA ILE A 317 -15.66 -19.12 -3.69
C ILE A 317 -15.44 -17.60 -3.66
N PRO A 318 -16.44 -16.75 -3.30
CA PRO A 318 -16.25 -15.29 -3.21
C PRO A 318 -15.12 -14.87 -2.27
N GLY A 319 -15.02 -15.46 -1.08
CA GLY A 319 -13.92 -15.16 -0.14
C GLY A 319 -12.53 -15.44 -0.70
N ILE A 320 -12.34 -16.61 -1.34
CA ILE A 320 -11.06 -17.01 -1.95
C ILE A 320 -10.70 -16.10 -3.12
N LEU A 321 -11.65 -15.86 -4.03
CA LEU A 321 -11.44 -14.97 -5.17
C LEU A 321 -11.19 -13.53 -4.72
N GLY A 322 -11.85 -13.10 -3.63
CA GLY A 322 -11.64 -11.79 -3.04
C GLY A 322 -10.24 -11.63 -2.48
N ALA A 323 -9.74 -12.60 -1.71
CA ALA A 323 -8.37 -12.61 -1.21
C ALA A 323 -7.34 -12.68 -2.35
N ALA A 324 -7.56 -13.52 -3.35
CA ALA A 324 -6.68 -13.62 -4.53
C ALA A 324 -6.64 -12.30 -5.31
N SER A 325 -7.78 -11.63 -5.50
CA SER A 325 -7.86 -10.32 -6.16
C SER A 325 -7.14 -9.25 -5.34
N LEU A 326 -7.30 -9.26 -4.02
CA LEU A 326 -6.64 -8.30 -3.13
C LEU A 326 -5.11 -8.45 -3.17
N LEU A 327 -4.59 -9.68 -3.06
CA LEU A 327 -3.15 -9.94 -3.15
C LEU A 327 -2.61 -9.70 -4.56
N GLY A 328 -3.37 -10.05 -5.60
CA GLY A 328 -3.00 -9.78 -6.99
C GLY A 328 -2.93 -8.28 -7.29
N GLY A 329 -3.89 -7.49 -6.78
CA GLY A 329 -3.87 -6.04 -6.94
C GLY A 329 -2.72 -5.38 -6.18
N PHE A 330 -2.37 -5.91 -5.00
CA PHE A 330 -1.17 -5.49 -4.27
C PHE A 330 0.10 -5.78 -5.07
N TYR A 331 0.24 -7.00 -5.59
CA TYR A 331 1.38 -7.42 -6.40
C TYR A 331 1.57 -6.52 -7.64
N LEU A 332 0.50 -6.30 -8.41
CA LEU A 332 0.53 -5.45 -9.61
C LEU A 332 0.91 -4.00 -9.31
N SER A 333 0.71 -3.54 -8.07
CA SER A 333 1.05 -2.16 -7.68
C SER A 333 2.52 -1.99 -7.31
N VAL A 334 3.23 -3.07 -6.97
CA VAL A 334 4.62 -3.05 -6.51
C VAL A 334 5.61 -3.49 -7.60
N GLN A 335 5.19 -4.31 -8.57
CA GLN A 335 6.07 -4.96 -9.55
C GLN A 335 6.76 -4.00 -10.54
N GLY A 336 6.19 -2.82 -10.81
CA GLY A 336 6.64 -1.97 -11.92
C GLY A 336 6.10 -2.43 -13.27
N ARG A 337 6.02 -1.51 -14.24
CA ARG A 337 5.25 -1.71 -15.50
C ARG A 337 6.08 -2.01 -16.75
N GLU A 338 7.37 -1.69 -16.74
CA GLU A 338 8.21 -1.71 -17.94
C GLU A 338 8.94 -3.06 -18.08
N ILE A 339 10.25 -3.05 -18.32
CA ILE A 339 11.04 -4.29 -18.41
C ILE A 339 11.06 -4.94 -17.02
N VAL A 340 10.19 -5.93 -16.81
CA VAL A 340 10.09 -6.67 -15.55
C VAL A 340 11.25 -7.66 -15.44
N THR A 341 12.12 -7.42 -14.46
CA THR A 341 13.24 -8.31 -14.13
C THR A 341 12.83 -9.37 -13.10
N GLU A 342 13.60 -10.46 -12.99
CA GLU A 342 13.39 -11.48 -11.96
C GLU A 342 13.49 -10.91 -10.54
N ASP A 343 14.37 -9.94 -10.30
CA ASP A 343 14.47 -9.29 -8.99
C ASP A 343 13.29 -8.41 -8.66
N ASP A 344 12.71 -7.73 -9.64
CA ASP A 344 11.49 -6.96 -9.40
C ASP A 344 10.33 -7.89 -9.04
N VAL A 345 10.22 -9.05 -9.72
CA VAL A 345 9.27 -10.11 -9.35
C VAL A 345 9.53 -10.61 -7.93
N ASN A 346 10.77 -10.97 -7.60
CA ASN A 346 11.13 -11.49 -6.28
C ASN A 346 10.90 -10.46 -5.17
N ARG A 347 11.25 -9.20 -5.40
CA ARG A 347 11.00 -8.08 -4.46
C ARG A 347 9.50 -7.84 -4.27
N ALA A 348 8.72 -7.84 -5.34
CA ALA A 348 7.26 -7.68 -5.28
C ALA A 348 6.61 -8.86 -4.55
N LEU A 349 6.98 -10.10 -4.87
CA LEU A 349 6.51 -11.30 -4.16
C LEU A 349 6.88 -11.26 -2.68
N GLY A 350 8.12 -10.89 -2.34
CA GLY A 350 8.56 -10.75 -0.95
C GLY A 350 7.77 -9.69 -0.18
N THR A 351 7.49 -8.55 -0.83
CA THR A 351 6.66 -7.46 -0.29
C THR A 351 5.22 -7.94 -0.05
N VAL A 352 4.62 -8.61 -1.03
CA VAL A 352 3.26 -9.16 -0.91
C VAL A 352 3.19 -10.25 0.16
N ALA A 353 4.18 -11.13 0.23
CA ALA A 353 4.26 -12.18 1.24
C ALA A 353 4.40 -11.60 2.65
N ALA A 354 5.25 -10.58 2.84
CA ALA A 354 5.36 -9.87 4.12
C ALA A 354 4.04 -9.20 4.50
N GLY A 355 3.39 -8.50 3.58
CA GLY A 355 2.06 -7.92 3.79
C GLY A 355 1.00 -8.97 4.13
N PHE A 356 0.99 -10.11 3.45
CA PHE A 356 0.08 -11.22 3.74
C PHE A 356 0.31 -11.79 5.15
N VAL A 357 1.56 -12.02 5.55
CA VAL A 357 1.91 -12.47 6.90
C VAL A 357 1.43 -11.47 7.95
N LEU A 358 1.63 -10.17 7.72
CA LEU A 358 1.14 -9.11 8.61
C LEU A 358 -0.38 -9.09 8.69
N ILE A 359 -1.10 -9.26 7.56
CA ILE A 359 -2.56 -9.37 7.53
C ILE A 359 -3.02 -10.59 8.33
N VAL A 360 -2.44 -11.78 8.13
CA VAL A 360 -2.84 -12.98 8.86
C VAL A 360 -2.57 -12.84 10.36
N ALA A 361 -1.36 -12.39 10.73
CA ALA A 361 -0.99 -12.18 12.12
C ALA A 361 -1.89 -11.14 12.79
N GLY A 362 -2.17 -10.02 12.11
CA GLY A 362 -3.06 -8.97 12.60
C GLY A 362 -4.51 -9.46 12.75
N ALA A 363 -5.03 -10.21 11.78
CA ALA A 363 -6.38 -10.77 11.83
C ALA A 363 -6.53 -11.80 12.97
N LEU A 364 -5.52 -12.66 13.18
CA LEU A 364 -5.49 -13.57 14.33
C LEU A 364 -5.40 -12.79 15.65
N ALA A 365 -4.56 -11.76 15.72
CA ALA A 365 -4.46 -10.91 16.90
C ALA A 365 -5.80 -10.24 17.23
N ILE A 366 -6.50 -9.69 16.24
CA ILE A 366 -7.87 -9.16 16.35
C ILE A 366 -8.81 -10.22 16.91
N LEU A 367 -8.84 -11.43 16.33
CA LEU A 367 -9.72 -12.51 16.77
C LEU A 367 -9.43 -13.00 18.19
N PHE A 368 -8.16 -13.10 18.59
CA PHE A 368 -7.75 -13.63 19.89
C PHE A 368 -7.72 -12.58 21.01
N LEU A 369 -7.49 -11.31 20.69
CA LEU A 369 -7.31 -10.23 21.68
C LEU A 369 -8.59 -9.41 21.89
N LEU A 370 -9.42 -9.19 20.87
CA LEU A 370 -10.66 -8.40 21.00
C LEU A 370 -11.69 -8.99 21.98
N PRO A 371 -11.92 -10.32 22.06
CA PRO A 371 -12.88 -10.88 23.02
C PRO A 371 -12.52 -10.59 24.49
N LYS A 372 -11.24 -10.26 24.76
CA LYS A 372 -10.71 -9.97 26.11
C LYS A 372 -10.65 -8.48 26.42
N ALA A 373 -10.86 -7.60 25.43
CA ALA A 373 -10.89 -6.16 25.63
C ALA A 373 -12.23 -5.74 26.27
N THR A 374 -12.22 -5.61 27.59
CA THR A 374 -13.35 -5.29 28.48
C THR A 374 -14.13 -4.01 28.15
N ARG A 375 -13.74 -3.22 27.13
CA ARG A 375 -14.40 -1.97 26.71
C ARG A 375 -15.59 -2.14 25.77
N PHE A 376 -15.81 -3.31 25.17
CA PHE A 376 -16.95 -3.53 24.24
C PHE A 376 -18.15 -4.29 24.86
N ARG A 377 -18.11 -4.57 26.16
CA ARG A 377 -19.20 -5.25 26.89
C ARG A 377 -20.53 -4.48 26.89
N GLY A 378 -20.52 -3.18 26.57
CA GLY A 378 -21.72 -2.34 26.47
C GLY A 378 -22.44 -2.36 25.11
N LEU A 379 -21.89 -3.06 24.11
CA LEU A 379 -22.48 -3.17 22.76
C LEU A 379 -23.14 -4.53 22.49
N VAL A 380 -23.04 -5.47 23.42
CA VAL A 380 -23.90 -6.66 23.43
C VAL A 380 -25.23 -6.19 23.99
N LEU A 381 -26.22 -5.99 23.12
CA LEU A 381 -27.60 -5.81 23.54
C LEU A 381 -27.97 -7.02 24.40
N ASP A 382 -28.23 -6.77 25.68
CA ASP A 382 -28.97 -7.70 26.52
C ASP A 382 -30.35 -7.79 25.87
N ALA A 383 -30.58 -8.87 25.12
CA ALA A 383 -31.87 -9.16 24.55
C ALA A 383 -32.80 -9.43 25.73
N GLN A 384 -33.39 -8.37 26.29
CA GLN A 384 -34.57 -8.49 27.12
C GLN A 384 -35.65 -9.09 26.24
N VAL A 385 -35.80 -10.40 26.36
CA VAL A 385 -36.97 -11.13 25.90
C VAL A 385 -38.14 -10.56 26.69
N ASN A 386 -38.76 -9.54 26.10
CA ASN A 386 -40.01 -9.00 26.58
C ASN A 386 -41.06 -10.09 26.27
N VAL A 387 -41.33 -10.97 27.23
CA VAL A 387 -42.40 -11.96 27.13
C VAL A 387 -43.71 -11.18 27.02
N PRO A 388 -44.45 -11.25 25.89
CA PRO A 388 -45.73 -10.57 25.79
C PRO A 388 -46.72 -11.30 26.70
N THR A 389 -47.20 -10.64 27.76
CA THR A 389 -48.26 -11.17 28.64
C THR A 389 -49.67 -11.04 28.03
N THR A 390 -49.79 -10.95 26.70
CA THR A 390 -51.09 -10.93 26.04
C THR A 390 -51.07 -11.87 24.84
N ILE A 391 -51.84 -12.97 24.96
CA ILE A 391 -52.14 -13.87 23.85
C ILE A 391 -53.16 -13.15 22.95
N PRO A 392 -52.88 -12.88 21.66
CA PRO A 392 -53.90 -12.38 20.77
C PRO A 392 -54.82 -13.52 20.32
N GLU A 393 -56.12 -13.37 20.53
CA GLU A 393 -57.15 -14.25 19.94
C GLU A 393 -57.08 -14.16 18.40
N ARG A 394 -56.41 -15.13 17.76
CA ARG A 394 -56.55 -15.35 16.31
C ARG A 394 -57.77 -16.21 16.03
N ARG A 395 -58.83 -15.54 15.59
CA ARG A 395 -60.02 -16.08 14.93
C ARG A 395 -59.63 -16.77 13.60
N ASN A 396 -59.29 -18.06 13.64
CA ASN A 396 -59.19 -18.91 12.45
C ASN A 396 -60.49 -19.71 12.27
N ARG A 397 -61.38 -19.16 11.44
CA ARG A 397 -62.59 -19.82 10.96
C ARG A 397 -62.23 -20.51 9.64
N GLY A 398 -62.15 -21.83 9.65
CA GLY A 398 -61.86 -22.66 8.46
C GLY A 398 -60.55 -23.42 8.59
N ILE A 399 -60.51 -24.68 8.13
CA ILE A 399 -59.37 -25.61 8.18
C ILE A 399 -59.23 -26.43 9.49
N ARG A 400 -60.34 -26.72 10.19
CA ARG A 400 -60.39 -27.74 11.27
C ARG A 400 -61.46 -28.82 11.06
N ARG A 401 -61.69 -29.20 9.79
CA ARG A 401 -62.61 -30.29 9.42
C ARG A 401 -61.97 -31.45 8.65
N LEU A 402 -60.64 -31.45 8.45
CA LEU A 402 -59.98 -32.51 7.67
C LEU A 402 -59.22 -33.55 8.51
N PHE A 403 -59.02 -33.31 9.81
CA PHE A 403 -58.33 -34.25 10.69
C PHE A 403 -58.99 -34.27 12.07
N SER A 404 -60.05 -35.07 12.19
CA SER A 404 -60.64 -35.44 13.48
C SER A 404 -60.74 -36.97 13.51
N ALA A 405 -59.79 -37.59 14.20
CA ALA A 405 -59.90 -38.97 14.67
C ALA A 405 -60.76 -39.00 15.95
N PRO A 406 -61.52 -40.08 16.22
CA PRO A 406 -62.43 -40.11 17.36
C PRO A 406 -61.68 -40.25 18.69
N GLU A 407 -62.07 -39.41 19.67
CA GLU A 407 -61.59 -39.45 21.05
C GLU A 407 -62.13 -40.68 21.79
N GLN A 408 -61.25 -41.38 22.54
CA GLN A 408 -61.65 -42.30 23.60
C GLN A 408 -61.70 -41.55 24.95
N PRO A 409 -62.68 -41.83 25.84
CA PRO A 409 -62.78 -41.13 27.12
C PRO A 409 -61.85 -41.76 28.18
N LEU A 410 -61.10 -40.90 28.89
CA LEU A 410 -60.32 -41.23 30.08
C LEU A 410 -61.22 -41.26 31.34
N PRO A 411 -60.93 -42.12 32.33
CA PRO A 411 -61.75 -42.26 33.54
C PRO A 411 -61.58 -41.11 34.56
N ALA A 412 -62.66 -40.88 35.31
CA ALA A 412 -62.80 -39.82 36.31
C ALA A 412 -62.14 -40.16 37.67
N ASN A 413 -61.50 -39.13 38.25
CA ASN A 413 -60.98 -38.97 39.62
C ASN A 413 -59.56 -39.50 39.95
N PRO A 414 -58.58 -38.59 40.17
CA PRO A 414 -57.38 -38.86 40.97
C PRO A 414 -57.58 -38.46 42.46
N PRO A 415 -56.95 -39.13 43.43
CA PRO A 415 -57.10 -38.82 44.86
C PRO A 415 -56.26 -37.62 45.33
N SER A 416 -56.77 -36.95 46.37
CA SER A 416 -56.28 -35.72 47.03
C SER A 416 -55.03 -35.89 47.90
N ARG A 417 -54.14 -34.87 47.93
CA ARG A 417 -52.99 -34.73 48.85
C ARG A 417 -53.36 -34.01 50.16
N PRO A 418 -52.75 -34.32 51.32
CA PRO A 418 -52.91 -33.57 52.57
C PRO A 418 -51.85 -32.46 52.76
N PRO A 419 -52.04 -31.52 53.73
CA PRO A 419 -51.36 -30.22 53.78
C PRO A 419 -50.08 -30.19 54.62
N ILE A 420 -49.21 -29.19 54.38
CA ILE A 420 -47.98 -28.91 55.15
C ILE A 420 -48.25 -27.77 56.15
N SER A 421 -47.80 -27.96 57.39
CA SER A 421 -47.92 -27.05 58.55
C SER A 421 -46.77 -26.02 58.67
N GLU A 422 -47.05 -24.99 59.46
CA GLU A 422 -46.42 -23.67 59.60
C GLU A 422 -45.02 -23.59 60.27
N GLN A 423 -44.37 -22.44 60.01
CA GLN A 423 -43.18 -21.78 60.63
C GLN A 423 -43.34 -21.50 62.16
N PRO A 424 -42.38 -20.93 62.98
CA PRO A 424 -41.39 -19.86 62.65
C PRO A 424 -40.08 -19.64 63.49
N SER A 425 -39.27 -18.68 63.00
CA SER A 425 -38.51 -17.60 63.69
C SER A 425 -37.15 -17.81 64.42
N SER A 426 -36.17 -17.02 63.97
CA SER A 426 -35.22 -16.12 64.69
C SER A 426 -33.88 -16.09 63.91
N GLY A 427 -33.10 -15.03 63.77
CA GLY A 427 -33.00 -13.73 64.41
C GLY A 427 -31.53 -13.29 64.30
N SER A 428 -31.25 -12.40 63.35
CA SER A 428 -30.07 -11.52 63.14
C SER A 428 -28.81 -11.60 64.04
N ALA A 429 -27.62 -11.69 63.40
CA ALA A 429 -26.43 -10.92 63.80
C ALA A 429 -25.35 -10.79 62.69
N ARG A 430 -25.36 -9.62 62.03
CA ARG A 430 -24.23 -8.76 61.60
C ARG A 430 -22.98 -9.32 60.85
N VAL A 431 -22.88 -8.83 59.61
CA VAL A 431 -21.70 -8.23 58.91
C VAL A 431 -20.64 -9.19 58.34
N ARG A 432 -20.68 -9.42 57.01
CA ARG A 432 -19.76 -8.79 56.01
C ARG A 432 -20.09 -9.28 54.60
N ASN A 433 -20.15 -8.35 53.65
CA ASN A 433 -20.20 -8.58 52.21
C ASN A 433 -18.96 -9.34 51.72
N LEU A 434 -19.15 -10.33 50.83
CA LEU A 434 -18.37 -10.68 49.63
C LEU A 434 -18.91 -12.01 49.07
N ALA A 435 -19.05 -12.10 47.75
CA ALA A 435 -19.33 -13.30 46.94
C ALA A 435 -20.74 -13.95 47.05
N ARG A 436 -21.52 -13.88 45.97
CA ARG A 436 -22.55 -14.87 45.64
C ARG A 436 -22.36 -15.32 44.20
N GLU A 437 -21.44 -16.24 44.04
CA GLU A 437 -21.23 -17.01 42.82
C GLU A 437 -20.77 -18.42 43.24
N ASP A 438 -21.54 -19.08 44.11
CA ASP A 438 -21.39 -20.50 44.46
C ASP A 438 -22.64 -20.97 45.23
N GLU A 439 -23.73 -21.26 44.52
CA GLU A 439 -24.85 -22.05 45.07
C GLU A 439 -25.15 -23.23 44.15
N ARG A 440 -24.13 -24.08 43.89
CA ARG A 440 -24.37 -25.49 43.62
C ARG A 440 -23.89 -26.28 44.84
N PRO A 441 -24.73 -27.11 45.48
CA PRO A 441 -24.28 -27.93 46.59
C PRO A 441 -23.18 -28.88 46.09
N SER A 442 -22.02 -28.84 46.73
CA SER A 442 -20.91 -29.74 46.44
C SER A 442 -21.35 -31.18 46.62
N LEU A 443 -21.01 -32.02 45.65
CA LEU A 443 -21.32 -33.45 45.67
C LEU A 443 -20.25 -34.26 46.43
N VAL A 444 -19.21 -33.62 46.97
CA VAL A 444 -18.14 -34.28 47.74
C VAL A 444 -18.71 -35.00 48.96
N GLY A 445 -18.28 -36.25 49.16
CA GLY A 445 -18.74 -37.13 50.23
C GLY A 445 -20.07 -37.83 49.95
N LEU A 446 -20.76 -37.50 48.86
CA LEU A 446 -21.97 -38.22 48.46
C LEU A 446 -21.62 -39.57 47.83
N ARG A 447 -22.46 -40.56 48.14
CA ARG A 447 -22.34 -41.91 47.61
C ARG A 447 -23.27 -42.15 46.44
N GLY A 448 -22.82 -43.00 45.54
CA GLY A 448 -23.54 -43.41 44.34
C GLY A 448 -23.12 -44.80 43.90
N ALA A 449 -23.54 -45.17 42.69
CA ALA A 449 -23.11 -46.41 42.05
C ALA A 449 -22.60 -46.13 40.64
N ALA A 450 -21.55 -46.82 40.23
CA ALA A 450 -21.06 -46.78 38.85
C ALA A 450 -22.17 -47.31 37.91
N LEU A 451 -22.57 -46.51 36.91
CA LEU A 451 -23.56 -46.93 35.91
C LEU A 451 -22.88 -47.60 34.70
N SER A 452 -21.63 -47.24 34.42
CA SER A 452 -20.75 -47.92 33.48
C SER A 452 -19.44 -48.31 34.17
N ASP A 453 -18.64 -49.15 33.51
CA ASP A 453 -17.25 -49.36 33.88
C ASP A 453 -16.49 -48.03 33.85
N LEU A 454 -15.70 -47.74 34.90
CA LEU A 454 -14.97 -46.48 35.03
C LEU A 454 -13.46 -46.72 34.81
N ARG A 455 -12.89 -46.24 33.68
CA ARG A 455 -11.47 -46.41 33.28
C ARG A 455 -10.88 -45.28 32.42
N PRO A 456 -10.26 -44.25 33.01
CA PRO A 456 -10.60 -43.71 34.32
C PRO A 456 -11.96 -42.98 34.27
N GLY A 457 -12.49 -42.63 33.09
CA GLY A 457 -13.79 -41.96 32.94
C GLY A 457 -14.96 -42.94 32.78
N GLY A 458 -16.15 -42.50 33.17
CA GLY A 458 -17.42 -43.18 32.89
C GLY A 458 -18.59 -42.48 33.57
N VAL A 459 -19.74 -43.13 33.63
CA VAL A 459 -20.98 -42.53 34.16
C VAL A 459 -21.34 -43.17 35.49
N ALA A 460 -21.74 -42.37 36.47
CA ALA A 460 -22.26 -42.85 37.75
C ALA A 460 -23.61 -42.22 38.08
N THR A 461 -24.35 -42.88 38.97
CA THR A 461 -25.59 -42.34 39.55
C THR A 461 -25.30 -41.88 40.97
N ILE A 462 -25.39 -40.57 41.23
CA ILE A 462 -25.22 -39.96 42.56
C ILE A 462 -26.50 -39.17 42.84
N GLN A 463 -27.14 -39.41 44.00
CA GLN A 463 -28.45 -38.80 44.34
C GLN A 463 -29.54 -39.00 43.25
N GLY A 464 -29.50 -40.14 42.55
CA GLY A 464 -30.46 -40.44 41.47
C GLY A 464 -30.21 -39.68 40.15
N GLN A 465 -29.15 -38.88 40.05
CA GLN A 465 -28.76 -38.17 38.83
C GLN A 465 -27.57 -38.86 38.15
N ARG A 466 -27.63 -38.96 36.81
CA ARG A 466 -26.54 -39.47 35.97
C ARG A 466 -25.49 -38.38 35.79
N ILE A 467 -24.27 -38.65 36.21
CA ILE A 467 -23.17 -37.69 36.23
C ILE A 467 -21.89 -38.36 35.68
N ASP A 468 -21.15 -37.64 34.85
CA ASP A 468 -19.83 -38.07 34.37
C ASP A 468 -18.79 -37.92 35.48
N VAL A 469 -18.03 -39.00 35.70
CA VAL A 469 -17.05 -39.11 36.79
C VAL A 469 -15.75 -39.73 36.29
N VAL A 470 -14.67 -39.45 37.02
CA VAL A 470 -13.34 -39.99 36.77
C VAL A 470 -12.84 -40.69 38.03
N THR A 471 -12.27 -41.90 37.92
CA THR A 471 -11.75 -42.61 39.09
C THR A 471 -10.43 -42.02 39.58
N GLU A 472 -10.17 -42.16 40.88
CA GLU A 472 -8.92 -41.75 41.54
C GLU A 472 -7.73 -42.69 41.25
N GLY A 473 -7.81 -43.52 40.20
CA GLY A 473 -6.70 -44.35 39.72
C GLY A 473 -7.08 -45.83 39.49
N ASP A 474 -8.01 -46.37 40.27
CA ASP A 474 -8.41 -47.78 40.16
C ASP A 474 -9.56 -47.98 39.16
N TYR A 475 -9.60 -49.17 38.54
CA TYR A 475 -10.77 -49.64 37.80
C TYR A 475 -11.93 -49.91 38.76
N ILE A 476 -13.12 -49.38 38.42
CA ILE A 476 -14.39 -49.64 39.13
C ILE A 476 -15.38 -50.23 38.12
N ALA A 477 -15.93 -51.41 38.41
CA ALA A 477 -16.90 -52.07 37.53
C ALA A 477 -18.31 -51.46 37.67
N ALA A 478 -19.12 -51.56 36.62
CA ALA A 478 -20.52 -51.14 36.66
C ALA A 478 -21.28 -51.83 37.82
N GLY A 479 -22.05 -51.04 38.57
CA GLY A 479 -22.82 -51.47 39.74
C GLY A 479 -22.11 -51.32 41.08
N GLU A 480 -20.79 -51.08 41.09
CA GLU A 480 -20.05 -50.93 42.35
C GLU A 480 -20.34 -49.57 43.05
N PRO A 481 -20.39 -49.56 44.40
CA PRO A 481 -20.62 -48.34 45.16
C PRO A 481 -19.38 -47.44 45.16
N ILE A 482 -19.62 -46.14 44.96
CA ILE A 482 -18.60 -45.10 44.85
C ILE A 482 -18.91 -43.91 45.75
N GLU A 483 -17.88 -43.13 46.08
CA GLU A 483 -17.99 -41.86 46.81
C GLU A 483 -17.20 -40.76 46.10
N VAL A 484 -17.78 -39.57 46.00
CA VAL A 484 -17.16 -38.42 45.35
C VAL A 484 -16.09 -37.84 46.28
N THR A 485 -14.85 -37.80 45.82
CA THR A 485 -13.71 -37.22 46.56
C THR A 485 -13.41 -35.78 46.14
N LEU A 486 -13.77 -35.40 44.91
CA LEU A 486 -13.59 -34.06 44.37
C LEU A 486 -14.78 -33.67 43.48
N ASP A 487 -15.30 -32.46 43.63
CA ASP A 487 -16.34 -31.88 42.77
C ASP A 487 -15.91 -30.49 42.31
N GLU A 488 -15.30 -30.42 41.12
CA GLU A 488 -14.97 -29.19 40.41
C GLU A 488 -15.86 -29.04 39.17
N ARG A 489 -16.04 -27.80 38.70
CA ARG A 489 -16.98 -27.43 37.61
C ARG A 489 -16.88 -28.31 36.34
N TYR A 490 -15.71 -28.88 36.06
CA TYR A 490 -15.42 -29.69 34.88
C TYR A 490 -14.93 -31.11 35.19
N ARG A 491 -14.78 -31.48 36.47
CA ARG A 491 -14.20 -32.77 36.86
C ARG A 491 -14.75 -33.22 38.20
N ARG A 492 -15.30 -34.44 38.22
CA ARG A 492 -15.71 -35.12 39.45
C ARG A 492 -14.90 -36.38 39.63
N VAL A 493 -14.20 -36.47 40.75
CA VAL A 493 -13.35 -37.63 41.06
C VAL A 493 -14.07 -38.52 42.06
N VAL A 494 -14.04 -39.83 41.80
CA VAL A 494 -14.71 -40.83 42.62
C VAL A 494 -13.76 -41.97 43.00
N ARG A 495 -13.98 -42.56 44.17
CA ARG A 495 -13.28 -43.76 44.63
C ARG A 495 -14.28 -44.87 44.98
N ARG A 496 -13.82 -46.12 44.93
CA ARG A 496 -14.59 -47.28 45.39
C ARG A 496 -14.78 -47.22 46.91
N VAL A 497 -15.96 -47.61 47.39
CA VAL A 497 -16.23 -47.84 48.82
C VAL A 497 -16.56 -49.32 49.03
N ALA A 498 -16.12 -49.92 50.14
CA ALA A 498 -16.52 -51.29 50.48
C ALA A 498 -18.03 -51.34 50.79
N SER A 499 -18.75 -52.33 50.25
CA SER A 499 -20.15 -52.57 50.59
C SER A 499 -20.26 -52.89 52.08
N SER A 500 -21.07 -52.13 52.81
CA SER A 500 -21.51 -52.52 54.15
C SER A 500 -22.64 -53.52 53.96
N ASP A 501 -22.50 -54.73 54.51
CA ASP A 501 -23.56 -55.77 54.48
C ASP A 501 -24.88 -55.28 55.07
#